data_AF-A0A0T6B2Q5-F1
#
_entry.id   AF-A0A0T6B2Q5-F1
#
_cell.length_a   1.000
_cell.length_b   1.000
_cell.length_c   1.000
_cell.angle_alpha   90.00
_cell.angle_beta   90.00
_cell.angle_gamma   90.00
#
_symmetry.space_group_name_H-M   'P 1'
#
loop_
_entity.id
_entity.type
_entity.pdbx_description
1 polymer ?
#
loop_
_entity_poly.entity_id
_entity_poly.type
_entity_poly.pdbx_seq_one_letter_code
_entity_poly.pdbx_strand_id
1 'polypeptide(L)'
;FAYENGRRSGVTMGLATVGGVCYGRYACIIAEFGTTNMFGKPYPSAGFTSVYILAHEIGHNLGMRHDSSGNGCSKEGYIMSPSRGTQGETQWSTCSADVMRNLDWATCLNDRGNQMKHLDHSIFMETPGRTYTAQKQCEILLRDRNAYVVPEDDLSVICYSLRCKTPHRSGYYFSGPALEGTECGKGLYCYGGECIKRTPKPIVAKPGDWGPWKLGDCKSGCLEKSKGYQKRERKCNNPPPFNTDKGCEGPSYQHTLCKDSKICKFNKRKTAIEYASEKCRDFAKMLPELDSKGAGLQSPHEYNRLWMGCAIFCRSQEGSYYTPRIELNDLGVDPYFPDGTWCHHENGQDYYCNNHHCLPENFDVSKNWFLDYWFDDFDFPQNALPDGVVPSDLKPFLSLGSNGKPLQTDSDFHVHLPKEEDWETKDYILLPDMHEM
;
A
#
# COMPACT_ATOMS: atom_id res chain seq x y z
N PHE A 1 2.61 -14.67 -12.25
CA PHE A 1 4.07 -14.91 -12.31
C PHE A 1 4.43 -15.48 -13.67
N ALA A 2 5.38 -14.84 -14.35
CA ALA A 2 5.97 -15.35 -15.59
C ALA A 2 7.22 -16.20 -15.26
N TYR A 3 7.66 -17.03 -16.21
CA TYR A 3 8.98 -17.64 -16.15
C TYR A 3 9.90 -16.93 -17.13
N GLU A 4 10.84 -16.15 -16.62
CA GLU A 4 11.84 -15.43 -17.42
C GLU A 4 13.22 -16.03 -17.12
N ASN A 5 13.94 -16.47 -18.16
CA ASN A 5 15.28 -17.08 -18.04
C ASN A 5 15.36 -18.23 -16.99
N GLY A 6 14.29 -19.02 -16.86
CA GLY A 6 14.21 -20.13 -15.90
C GLY A 6 13.91 -19.73 -14.45
N ARG A 7 13.63 -18.45 -14.17
CA ARG A 7 13.25 -17.94 -12.85
C ARG A 7 11.79 -17.47 -12.86
N ARG A 8 11.08 -17.62 -11.74
CA ARG A 8 9.75 -17.03 -11.57
C ARG A 8 9.92 -15.51 -11.41
N SER A 9 9.30 -14.74 -12.30
CA SER A 9 9.20 -13.29 -12.21
C SER A 9 7.83 -12.91 -11.63
N GLY A 10 7.83 -12.21 -10.50
CA GLY A 10 6.63 -11.64 -9.88
C GLY A 10 6.32 -10.22 -10.37
N VAL A 11 7.12 -9.71 -11.31
CA VAL A 11 7.08 -8.33 -11.83
C VAL A 11 6.08 -8.22 -12.98
N THR A 12 5.89 -9.29 -13.75
CA THR A 12 4.95 -9.33 -14.89
C THR A 12 3.51 -9.20 -14.40
N MET A 13 2.87 -8.07 -14.67
CA MET A 13 1.49 -7.76 -14.25
C MET A 13 0.43 -8.04 -15.33
N GLY A 14 0.86 -8.31 -16.55
CA GLY A 14 -0.02 -8.65 -17.68
C GLY A 14 0.68 -9.53 -18.71
N LEU A 15 -0.09 -10.08 -19.64
CA LEU A 15 0.44 -10.85 -20.77
C LEU A 15 -0.50 -10.80 -21.97
N ALA A 16 0.05 -10.48 -23.13
CA ALA A 16 -0.66 -10.52 -24.41
C ALA A 16 0.20 -11.04 -25.57
N THR A 17 -0.43 -11.46 -26.67
CA THR A 17 0.30 -11.67 -27.93
C THR A 17 0.37 -10.36 -28.71
N VAL A 18 1.48 -10.08 -29.39
CA VAL A 18 1.56 -8.91 -30.27
C VAL A 18 0.82 -9.18 -31.58
N GLY A 19 -0.16 -8.33 -31.91
CA GLY A 19 -0.93 -8.44 -33.16
C GLY A 19 -1.87 -9.64 -33.20
N GLY A 20 -2.25 -10.19 -32.04
CA GLY A 20 -3.17 -11.33 -31.96
C GLY A 20 -4.64 -10.97 -32.17
N VAL A 21 -4.99 -9.68 -32.23
CA VAL A 21 -6.37 -9.25 -32.44
C VAL A 21 -6.90 -9.85 -33.75
N CYS A 22 -8.16 -10.27 -33.77
CA CYS A 22 -8.79 -11.00 -34.89
C CYS A 22 -8.30 -12.43 -35.17
N TYR A 23 -7.30 -12.95 -34.44
CA TYR A 23 -6.92 -14.36 -34.52
C TYR A 23 -7.53 -15.12 -33.35
N GLY A 24 -8.48 -16.02 -33.61
CA GLY A 24 -9.30 -16.65 -32.55
C GLY A 24 -8.53 -17.33 -31.41
N ARG A 25 -7.31 -17.81 -31.64
CA ARG A 25 -6.45 -18.40 -30.60
C ARG A 25 -5.60 -17.39 -29.83
N TYR A 26 -5.38 -16.20 -30.39
CA TYR A 26 -4.42 -15.19 -29.92
C TYR A 26 -5.09 -13.85 -29.57
N ALA A 27 -6.40 -13.69 -29.79
CA ALA A 27 -7.18 -12.55 -29.34
C ALA A 27 -7.47 -12.61 -27.82
N CYS A 28 -6.42 -12.84 -27.03
CA CYS A 28 -6.47 -13.03 -25.59
C CYS A 28 -5.49 -12.05 -24.91
N ILE A 29 -5.93 -11.50 -23.79
CA ILE A 29 -5.13 -10.66 -22.89
C ILE A 29 -5.33 -11.15 -21.47
N ILE A 30 -4.29 -11.05 -20.64
CA ILE A 30 -4.34 -11.35 -19.22
C ILE A 30 -3.79 -10.12 -18.49
N ALA A 31 -4.51 -9.63 -17.49
CA ALA A 31 -4.05 -8.53 -16.64
C ALA A 31 -4.34 -8.86 -15.17
N GLU A 32 -3.41 -8.52 -14.29
CA GLU A 32 -3.55 -8.72 -12.85
C GLU A 32 -4.42 -7.63 -12.21
N PHE A 33 -5.25 -8.03 -11.25
CA PHE A 33 -6.01 -7.13 -10.39
C PHE A 33 -6.09 -7.68 -8.96
N GLY A 34 -5.79 -6.82 -7.97
CA GLY A 34 -5.87 -7.20 -6.56
C GLY A 34 -4.74 -8.13 -6.12
N THR A 35 -3.55 -8.06 -6.72
CA THR A 35 -2.45 -8.96 -6.35
C THR A 35 -1.56 -8.38 -5.25
N THR A 36 -1.09 -9.26 -4.37
CA THR A 36 -0.15 -8.94 -3.29
C THR A 36 0.99 -9.94 -3.31
N ASN A 37 2.16 -9.57 -2.79
CA ASN A 37 3.24 -10.52 -2.60
C ASN A 37 2.96 -11.49 -1.42
N MET A 38 3.89 -12.40 -1.13
CA MET A 38 3.72 -13.38 -0.05
C MET A 38 3.63 -12.76 1.36
N PHE A 39 4.04 -11.51 1.53
CA PHE A 39 3.95 -10.74 2.77
C PHE A 39 2.70 -9.86 2.81
N GLY A 40 1.77 -10.01 1.86
CA GLY A 40 0.55 -9.21 1.78
C GLY A 40 0.76 -7.79 1.22
N LYS A 41 1.99 -7.40 0.87
CA LYS A 41 2.27 -6.08 0.31
C LYS A 41 1.60 -5.92 -1.06
N PRO A 42 0.89 -4.82 -1.32
CA PRO A 42 0.20 -4.61 -2.60
C PRO A 42 1.20 -4.32 -3.71
N TYR A 43 1.07 -5.05 -4.83
CA TYR A 43 1.64 -4.60 -6.10
C TYR A 43 0.84 -3.39 -6.61
N PRO A 44 1.37 -2.59 -7.55
CA PRO A 44 0.57 -1.54 -8.21
C PRO A 44 -0.76 -2.07 -8.79
N SER A 45 -0.77 -3.29 -9.32
CA SER A 45 -1.97 -4.00 -9.80
C SER A 45 -2.99 -4.36 -8.71
N ALA A 46 -2.68 -4.17 -7.41
CA ALA A 46 -3.64 -4.32 -6.33
C ALA A 46 -4.81 -3.32 -6.43
N GLY A 47 -4.56 -2.15 -7.04
CA GLY A 47 -5.52 -1.07 -7.22
C GLY A 47 -5.86 -0.80 -8.68
N PHE A 48 -6.17 0.47 -8.99
CA PHE A 48 -6.62 0.88 -10.32
C PHE A 48 -5.51 1.05 -11.36
N THR A 49 -4.23 0.94 -11.00
CA THR A 49 -3.14 0.80 -11.98
C THR A 49 -3.38 -0.37 -12.93
N SER A 50 -4.11 -1.41 -12.48
CA SER A 50 -4.63 -2.50 -13.33
C SER A 50 -5.34 -2.05 -14.61
N VAL A 51 -5.99 -0.88 -14.62
CA VAL A 51 -6.64 -0.34 -15.82
C VAL A 51 -5.61 0.04 -16.88
N TYR A 52 -4.48 0.63 -16.48
CA TYR A 52 -3.39 0.98 -17.40
C TYR A 52 -2.61 -0.25 -17.85
N ILE A 53 -2.47 -1.26 -16.99
CA ILE A 53 -1.93 -2.58 -17.36
C ILE A 53 -2.84 -3.21 -18.41
N LEU A 54 -4.16 -3.24 -18.20
CA LEU A 54 -5.09 -3.77 -19.19
C LEU A 54 -5.00 -3.02 -20.54
N ALA A 55 -4.86 -1.69 -20.49
CA ALA A 55 -4.64 -0.89 -21.70
C ALA A 55 -3.33 -1.27 -22.41
N HIS A 56 -2.25 -1.51 -21.67
CA HIS A 56 -0.97 -2.01 -22.19
C HIS A 56 -1.15 -3.29 -23.00
N GLU A 57 -1.81 -4.28 -22.40
CA GLU A 57 -2.00 -5.61 -23.00
C GLU A 57 -2.91 -5.55 -24.24
N ILE A 58 -3.92 -4.68 -24.21
CA ILE A 58 -4.73 -4.39 -25.40
C ILE A 58 -3.85 -3.77 -26.49
N GLY A 59 -2.95 -2.85 -26.15
CA GLY A 59 -1.98 -2.26 -27.06
C GLY A 59 -1.13 -3.33 -27.75
N HIS A 60 -0.58 -4.28 -27.00
CA HIS A 60 0.10 -5.44 -27.58
C HIS A 60 -0.79 -6.21 -28.55
N ASN A 61 -2.01 -6.56 -28.15
CA ASN A 61 -2.90 -7.32 -29.02
C ASN A 61 -3.24 -6.60 -30.34
N LEU A 62 -3.29 -5.26 -30.31
CA LEU A 62 -3.44 -4.38 -31.47
C LEU A 62 -2.15 -4.24 -32.33
N GLY A 63 -1.05 -4.83 -31.90
CA GLY A 63 0.22 -4.85 -32.64
C GLY A 63 1.29 -3.90 -32.11
N MET A 64 1.05 -3.22 -30.99
CA MET A 64 2.04 -2.32 -30.39
C MET A 64 3.16 -3.15 -29.75
N ARG A 65 4.39 -2.66 -29.87
CA ARG A 65 5.54 -3.14 -29.10
C ARG A 65 5.82 -2.13 -27.99
N HIS A 66 6.67 -2.51 -27.05
CA HIS A 66 7.18 -1.54 -26.08
C HIS A 66 7.78 -0.32 -26.77
N ASP A 67 7.59 0.85 -26.17
CA ASP A 67 8.36 2.03 -26.55
C ASP A 67 9.86 1.74 -26.38
N SER A 68 10.70 2.33 -27.23
CA SER A 68 12.13 2.02 -27.43
C SER A 68 12.46 0.63 -28.02
N SER A 69 11.50 -0.30 -28.12
CA SER A 69 11.72 -1.62 -28.72
C SER A 69 11.50 -1.62 -30.23
N GLY A 70 12.54 -1.20 -30.97
CA GLY A 70 12.51 -1.12 -32.44
C GLY A 70 11.75 0.10 -32.96
N ASN A 71 11.54 1.10 -32.12
CA ASN A 71 10.94 2.39 -32.45
C ASN A 71 11.68 3.54 -31.73
N GLY A 72 11.41 4.79 -32.13
CA GLY A 72 12.11 5.98 -31.63
C GLY A 72 11.51 6.64 -30.38
N CYS A 73 10.52 6.03 -29.73
CA CYS A 73 9.86 6.62 -28.56
C CYS A 73 10.65 6.37 -27.27
N SER A 74 10.47 7.26 -26.29
CA SER A 74 11.09 7.16 -24.96
C SER A 74 10.69 5.84 -24.30
N LYS A 75 11.64 5.20 -23.63
CA LYS A 75 11.39 3.97 -22.87
C LYS A 75 10.37 4.20 -21.76
N GLU A 76 10.34 5.38 -21.16
CA GLU A 76 9.53 5.72 -19.98
C GLU A 76 8.47 6.77 -20.29
N GLY A 77 7.43 6.84 -19.43
CA GLY A 77 6.42 7.90 -19.41
C GLY A 77 5.15 7.64 -20.23
N TYR A 78 5.03 6.47 -20.88
CA TYR A 78 3.89 6.15 -21.75
C TYR A 78 3.28 4.80 -21.42
N ILE A 79 2.05 4.57 -21.88
CA ILE A 79 1.33 3.32 -21.68
C ILE A 79 2.13 2.13 -22.23
N MET A 80 2.90 2.25 -23.31
CA MET A 80 3.70 1.13 -23.84
C MET A 80 5.14 1.10 -23.29
N SER A 81 5.44 1.79 -22.19
CA SER A 81 6.72 1.62 -21.48
C SER A 81 6.90 0.17 -20.99
N PRO A 82 8.12 -0.41 -21.08
CA PRO A 82 8.40 -1.80 -20.68
C PRO A 82 8.46 -2.01 -19.17
N SER A 83 8.64 -0.91 -18.43
CA SER A 83 8.50 -0.80 -16.99
C SER A 83 7.17 -0.10 -16.70
N ARG A 84 6.50 -0.52 -15.63
CA ARG A 84 5.34 0.21 -15.10
C ARG A 84 5.66 0.69 -13.69
N GLY A 85 5.95 1.97 -13.59
CA GLY A 85 6.05 2.66 -12.32
C GLY A 85 4.68 2.92 -11.70
N THR A 86 4.70 3.72 -10.64
CA THR A 86 3.50 4.22 -9.98
C THR A 86 3.23 5.69 -10.33
N GLN A 87 3.72 6.12 -11.49
CA GLN A 87 3.99 7.51 -11.79
C GLN A 87 3.68 7.88 -13.25
N GLY A 88 2.48 8.40 -13.49
CA GLY A 88 2.20 9.21 -14.68
C GLY A 88 2.02 8.51 -16.04
N GLU A 89 2.23 7.20 -16.20
CA GLU A 89 2.18 6.49 -17.50
C GLU A 89 0.74 6.26 -18.04
N THR A 90 0.05 7.38 -18.27
CA THR A 90 -1.38 7.47 -18.61
C THR A 90 -1.64 7.85 -20.07
N GLN A 91 -0.58 8.17 -20.83
CA GLN A 91 -0.67 8.65 -22.21
C GLN A 91 0.00 7.67 -23.19
N TRP A 92 -0.45 7.66 -24.44
CA TRP A 92 0.15 6.88 -25.51
C TRP A 92 1.28 7.66 -26.20
N SER A 93 2.33 6.96 -26.59
CA SER A 93 3.42 7.55 -27.39
C SER A 93 3.00 7.81 -28.83
N THR A 94 3.80 8.60 -29.57
CA THR A 94 3.60 8.78 -31.02
C THR A 94 3.76 7.46 -31.78
N CYS A 95 4.65 6.57 -31.33
CA CYS A 95 4.88 5.26 -31.92
C CYS A 95 3.66 4.34 -31.74
N SER A 96 3.04 4.35 -30.57
CA SER A 96 1.78 3.64 -30.32
C SER A 96 0.67 4.16 -31.23
N ALA A 97 0.58 5.49 -31.39
CA ALA A 97 -0.40 6.11 -32.29
C ALA A 97 -0.18 5.74 -33.76
N ASP A 98 1.08 5.59 -34.20
CA ASP A 98 1.40 5.17 -35.57
C ASP A 98 0.98 3.72 -35.87
N VAL A 99 1.10 2.82 -34.89
CA VAL A 99 0.55 1.45 -35.02
C VAL A 99 -0.97 1.50 -35.19
N MET A 100 -1.66 2.30 -34.35
CA MET A 100 -3.11 2.44 -34.41
C MET A 100 -3.60 3.04 -35.74
N ARG A 101 -2.81 3.93 -36.37
CA ARG A 101 -3.13 4.46 -37.71
C ARG A 101 -3.05 3.41 -38.82
N ASN A 102 -2.30 2.33 -38.61
CA ASN A 102 -2.05 1.29 -39.61
C ASN A 102 -2.70 -0.05 -39.22
N LEU A 103 -3.96 0.00 -38.79
CA LEU A 103 -4.71 -1.16 -38.29
C LEU A 103 -5.58 -1.87 -39.36
N ASP A 104 -5.34 -1.58 -40.66
CA ASP A 104 -6.17 -2.07 -41.78
C ASP A 104 -6.30 -3.61 -41.85
N TRP A 105 -5.32 -4.32 -41.28
CA TRP A 105 -5.30 -5.78 -41.21
C TRP A 105 -6.32 -6.35 -40.20
N ALA A 106 -6.67 -5.59 -39.16
CA ALA A 106 -7.55 -6.03 -38.07
C ALA A 106 -9.03 -5.85 -38.43
N THR A 107 -9.45 -6.46 -39.54
CA THR A 107 -10.77 -6.28 -40.14
C THR A 107 -11.95 -6.65 -39.23
N CYS A 108 -11.73 -7.48 -38.21
CA CYS A 108 -12.77 -7.83 -37.22
C CYS A 108 -13.15 -6.68 -36.26
N LEU A 109 -12.48 -5.53 -36.34
CA LEU A 109 -12.81 -4.33 -35.55
C LEU A 109 -13.62 -3.30 -36.37
N ASN A 110 -13.88 -3.58 -37.65
CA ASN A 110 -14.57 -2.66 -38.56
C ASN A 110 -16.09 -2.71 -38.44
N ASP A 111 -16.65 -3.79 -37.87
CA ASP A 111 -18.07 -3.86 -37.59
C ASP A 111 -18.44 -3.07 -36.33
N ARG A 112 -19.69 -2.61 -36.29
CA ARG A 112 -20.22 -1.92 -35.12
C ARG A 112 -20.74 -2.96 -34.14
N GLY A 113 -20.12 -3.03 -32.96
CA GLY A 113 -20.62 -3.86 -31.87
C GLY A 113 -22.11 -3.61 -31.59
N ASN A 114 -22.86 -4.69 -31.38
CA ASN A 114 -24.27 -4.62 -31.01
C ASN A 114 -24.33 -4.02 -29.60
N GLN A 115 -24.60 -2.72 -29.47
CA GLN A 115 -24.57 -1.98 -28.20
C GLN A 115 -25.68 -2.49 -27.28
N MET A 116 -25.39 -3.57 -26.54
CA MET A 116 -26.28 -4.03 -25.49
C MET A 116 -26.33 -2.94 -24.42
N LYS A 117 -27.53 -2.43 -24.11
CA LYS A 117 -27.70 -1.30 -23.18
C LYS A 117 -27.03 -1.51 -21.81
N HIS A 118 -26.86 -2.76 -21.37
CA HIS A 118 -26.19 -3.07 -20.10
C HIS A 118 -24.64 -3.10 -20.18
N LEU A 119 -24.08 -3.11 -21.38
CA LEU A 119 -22.64 -2.97 -21.67
C LEU A 119 -22.29 -1.56 -22.16
N ASP A 120 -23.27 -0.67 -22.25
CA ASP A 120 -23.03 0.73 -22.56
C ASP A 120 -22.46 1.42 -21.35
N HIS A 121 -21.13 1.43 -21.24
CA HIS A 121 -20.41 2.07 -20.15
C HIS A 121 -20.52 3.61 -20.19
N SER A 122 -21.16 4.22 -21.21
CA SER A 122 -21.45 5.66 -21.20
C SER A 122 -22.43 6.08 -20.08
N ILE A 123 -23.20 5.12 -19.53
CA ILE A 123 -24.07 5.32 -18.36
C ILE A 123 -23.31 5.75 -17.11
N PHE A 124 -22.01 5.46 -17.04
CA PHE A 124 -21.15 5.92 -15.94
C PHE A 124 -20.80 7.41 -16.06
N MET A 125 -21.35 8.11 -17.05
CA MET A 125 -21.41 9.57 -17.19
C MET A 125 -20.15 10.28 -16.71
N GLU A 126 -19.10 10.16 -17.52
CA GLU A 126 -17.78 10.75 -17.30
C GLU A 126 -16.86 9.90 -16.44
N THR A 127 -15.59 10.16 -16.69
CA THR A 127 -14.39 9.57 -16.12
C THR A 127 -14.51 9.00 -14.69
N PRO A 128 -13.99 7.78 -14.43
CA PRO A 128 -14.31 6.97 -13.26
C PRO A 128 -13.94 7.57 -11.89
N GLY A 129 -12.97 8.49 -11.85
CA GLY A 129 -12.47 9.15 -10.64
C GLY A 129 -13.48 9.99 -9.88
N ARG A 130 -14.65 10.27 -10.47
CA ARG A 130 -15.76 10.96 -9.79
C ARG A 130 -16.64 10.04 -8.95
N THR A 131 -16.69 8.75 -9.31
CA THR A 131 -17.40 7.72 -8.54
C THR A 131 -16.44 7.00 -7.60
N TYR A 132 -15.26 6.67 -8.13
CA TYR A 132 -14.11 6.14 -7.40
C TYR A 132 -13.19 7.31 -7.04
N THR A 133 -13.61 8.07 -6.04
CA THR A 133 -12.84 9.20 -5.49
C THR A 133 -11.46 8.76 -5.00
N ALA A 134 -10.55 9.70 -4.72
CA ALA A 134 -9.19 9.38 -4.31
C ALA A 134 -9.17 8.48 -3.06
N GLN A 135 -10.06 8.74 -2.09
CA GLN A 135 -10.24 7.89 -0.91
C GLN A 135 -10.59 6.45 -1.30
N LYS A 136 -11.59 6.24 -2.17
CA LYS A 136 -12.02 4.90 -2.60
C LYS A 136 -10.92 4.15 -3.36
N GLN A 137 -10.09 4.86 -4.10
CA GLN A 137 -8.93 4.26 -4.77
C GLN A 137 -7.95 3.70 -3.72
N CYS A 138 -7.69 4.43 -2.63
CA CYS A 138 -6.90 3.92 -1.49
C CYS A 138 -7.57 2.75 -0.76
N GLU A 139 -8.89 2.81 -0.54
CA GLU A 139 -9.65 1.70 0.08
C GLU A 139 -9.53 0.40 -0.73
N ILE A 140 -9.57 0.50 -2.05
CA ILE A 140 -9.42 -0.65 -2.96
C ILE A 140 -7.99 -1.17 -2.95
N LEU A 141 -6.99 -0.29 -3.11
CA LEU A 141 -5.57 -0.66 -3.09
C LEU A 141 -5.20 -1.42 -1.83
N LEU A 142 -5.56 -0.88 -0.66
CA LEU A 142 -5.17 -1.44 0.63
C LEU A 142 -6.15 -2.50 1.16
N ARG A 143 -7.30 -2.68 0.49
CA ARG A 143 -8.41 -3.54 0.93
C ARG A 143 -8.90 -3.18 2.33
N ASP A 144 -8.97 -1.89 2.60
CA ASP A 144 -9.22 -1.36 3.92
C ASP A 144 -10.13 -0.14 3.84
N ARG A 145 -11.29 -0.21 4.50
CA ARG A 145 -12.27 0.88 4.49
C ARG A 145 -11.85 2.10 5.31
N ASN A 146 -10.79 1.96 6.12
CA ASN A 146 -10.21 3.07 6.86
C ASN A 146 -8.99 3.66 6.15
N ALA A 147 -8.65 3.18 4.95
CA ALA A 147 -7.60 3.78 4.14
C ALA A 147 -7.98 5.19 3.72
N TYR A 148 -6.99 6.06 3.62
CA TYR A 148 -7.14 7.47 3.31
C TYR A 148 -5.98 7.96 2.45
N VAL A 149 -6.21 9.08 1.77
CA VAL A 149 -5.21 9.75 0.94
C VAL A 149 -4.20 10.44 1.87
N VAL A 150 -2.91 10.27 1.61
CA VAL A 150 -1.88 11.03 2.32
C VAL A 150 -2.11 12.52 2.04
N PRO A 151 -2.18 13.38 3.07
CA PRO A 151 -2.31 14.82 2.85
C PRO A 151 -1.12 15.34 2.06
N GLU A 152 -1.43 16.07 0.99
CA GLU A 152 -0.46 16.74 0.14
C GLU A 152 -0.61 18.25 0.29
N ASP A 153 0.50 18.98 0.34
CA ASP A 153 0.47 20.45 0.22
C ASP A 153 -0.05 20.87 -1.16
N ASP A 154 0.32 20.12 -2.19
CA ASP A 154 -0.20 20.26 -3.54
C ASP A 154 -0.99 19.01 -3.96
N LEU A 155 -2.32 19.12 -3.90
CA LEU A 155 -3.23 18.06 -4.31
C LEU A 155 -3.11 17.72 -5.81
N SER A 156 -2.47 18.54 -6.64
CA SER A 156 -2.25 18.24 -8.06
C SER A 156 -1.42 16.98 -8.29
N VAL A 157 -0.53 16.66 -7.34
CA VAL A 157 0.39 15.52 -7.39
C VAL A 157 -0.35 14.18 -7.49
N ILE A 158 -1.58 14.08 -6.98
CA ILE A 158 -2.34 12.82 -7.02
C ILE A 158 -2.63 12.36 -8.45
N CYS A 159 -2.70 13.28 -9.42
CA CYS A 159 -2.94 12.93 -10.82
C CYS A 159 -1.77 12.18 -11.42
N TYR A 160 -0.56 12.44 -10.92
CA TYR A 160 0.65 11.74 -11.30
C TYR A 160 0.89 10.49 -10.44
N SER A 161 0.74 10.62 -9.11
CA SER A 161 0.94 9.53 -8.16
C SER A 161 0.15 9.74 -6.87
N LEU A 162 -0.93 8.99 -6.70
CA LEU A 162 -1.75 8.99 -5.50
C LEU A 162 -1.08 8.16 -4.39
N ARG A 163 -0.93 8.75 -3.20
CA ARG A 163 -0.39 8.08 -2.01
C ARG A 163 -1.49 7.75 -1.01
N CYS A 164 -1.41 6.57 -0.43
CA CYS A 164 -2.41 6.02 0.48
C CYS A 164 -1.78 5.58 1.81
N LYS A 165 -2.50 5.82 2.91
CA LYS A 165 -2.20 5.30 4.25
C LYS A 165 -3.42 4.58 4.82
N THR A 166 -3.20 3.76 5.85
CA THR A 166 -4.25 3.17 6.67
C THR A 166 -3.82 3.17 8.13
N PRO A 167 -4.74 3.38 9.09
CA PRO A 167 -4.39 3.30 10.51
C PRO A 167 -3.95 1.90 10.98
N HIS A 168 -4.09 0.86 10.16
CA HIS A 168 -3.75 -0.51 10.54
C HIS A 168 -2.35 -0.97 10.09
N ARG A 169 -1.65 -0.15 9.31
CA ARG A 169 -0.33 -0.46 8.75
C ARG A 169 0.55 0.78 8.83
N SER A 170 1.83 0.59 9.06
CA SER A 170 2.79 1.69 9.06
C SER A 170 3.24 2.04 7.64
N GLY A 171 3.65 3.29 7.43
CA GLY A 171 4.09 3.84 6.14
C GLY A 171 2.99 4.04 5.10
N TYR A 172 3.39 4.49 3.91
CA TYR A 172 2.47 4.80 2.81
C TYR A 172 2.60 3.85 1.63
N TYR A 173 1.65 3.90 0.71
CA TYR A 173 1.60 3.06 -0.48
C TYR A 173 1.25 3.92 -1.69
N PHE A 174 1.98 3.76 -2.77
CA PHE A 174 1.62 4.34 -4.05
C PHE A 174 0.49 3.55 -4.71
N SER A 175 -0.55 4.27 -5.13
CA SER A 175 -1.69 3.73 -5.86
C SER A 175 -1.55 3.86 -7.39
N GLY A 176 -0.52 4.56 -7.87
CA GLY A 176 -0.44 5.01 -9.27
C GLY A 176 -1.16 6.36 -9.49
N PRO A 177 -1.24 6.84 -10.73
CA PRO A 177 -1.96 8.06 -11.07
C PRO A 177 -3.44 7.92 -10.73
N ALA A 178 -4.02 8.95 -10.09
CA ALA A 178 -5.43 8.96 -9.78
C ALA A 178 -6.28 8.84 -11.06
N LEU A 179 -7.38 8.11 -10.95
CA LEU A 179 -8.30 7.91 -12.06
C LEU A 179 -8.75 9.23 -12.70
N GLU A 180 -8.93 9.21 -14.01
CA GLU A 180 -9.50 10.33 -14.76
C GLU A 180 -10.75 10.90 -14.05
N GLY A 181 -10.83 12.22 -13.93
CA GLY A 181 -11.92 12.93 -13.26
C GLY A 181 -11.84 12.99 -11.74
N THR A 182 -10.82 12.43 -11.11
CA THR A 182 -10.60 12.63 -9.66
C THR A 182 -10.39 14.12 -9.38
N GLU A 183 -11.04 14.68 -8.35
CA GLU A 183 -10.89 16.09 -7.94
C GLU A 183 -9.48 16.28 -7.35
N CYS A 184 -8.65 17.08 -8.02
CA CYS A 184 -7.27 17.38 -7.60
C CYS A 184 -7.09 18.84 -7.15
N GLY A 185 -8.20 19.57 -7.06
CA GLY A 185 -8.25 20.95 -6.63
C GLY A 185 -9.63 21.54 -6.89
N LYS A 186 -9.87 22.76 -6.40
CA LYS A 186 -11.18 23.41 -6.56
C LYS A 186 -11.49 23.68 -8.04
N GLY A 187 -12.37 22.87 -8.63
CA GLY A 187 -12.72 22.93 -10.05
C GLY A 187 -11.63 22.41 -10.98
N LEU A 188 -10.68 21.63 -10.45
CA LEU A 188 -9.61 20.97 -11.18
C LEU A 188 -9.76 19.45 -11.04
N TYR A 189 -9.44 18.72 -12.11
CA TYR A 189 -9.62 17.28 -12.19
C TYR A 189 -8.46 16.61 -12.92
N CYS A 190 -8.13 15.38 -12.53
CA CYS A 190 -7.07 14.60 -13.17
C CYS A 190 -7.46 14.15 -14.56
N TYR A 191 -6.65 14.47 -15.57
CA TYR A 191 -6.79 13.98 -16.94
C TYR A 191 -5.42 13.80 -17.59
N GLY A 192 -5.14 12.62 -18.12
CA GLY A 192 -3.86 12.29 -18.75
C GLY A 192 -2.67 12.53 -17.82
N GLY A 193 -2.85 12.28 -16.52
CA GLY A 193 -1.83 12.50 -15.49
C GLY A 193 -1.71 13.93 -14.96
N GLU A 194 -2.47 14.89 -15.52
CA GLU A 194 -2.37 16.30 -15.15
C GLU A 194 -3.62 16.81 -14.41
N CYS A 195 -3.43 17.76 -13.49
CA CYS A 195 -4.51 18.44 -12.80
C CYS A 195 -5.00 19.66 -13.60
N ILE A 196 -6.07 19.49 -14.39
CA ILE A 196 -6.54 20.52 -15.33
C ILE A 196 -7.94 21.04 -14.99
N LYS A 197 -8.20 22.29 -15.39
CA LYS A 197 -9.52 22.90 -15.23
C LYS A 197 -10.51 22.28 -16.20
N ARG A 198 -11.61 21.75 -15.68
CA ARG A 198 -12.75 21.27 -16.48
C ARG A 198 -14.07 21.62 -15.83
N THR A 199 -15.12 21.64 -16.66
CA THR A 199 -16.50 21.76 -16.22
C THR A 199 -17.18 20.42 -16.43
N PRO A 200 -17.07 19.49 -15.47
CA PRO A 200 -17.66 18.18 -15.63
C PRO A 200 -19.19 18.28 -15.46
N LYS A 201 -19.94 17.31 -15.97
CA LYS A 201 -21.39 17.25 -15.79
C LYS A 201 -21.75 17.29 -14.30
N PRO A 202 -22.86 17.89 -13.89
CA PRO A 202 -23.27 17.83 -12.50
C PRO A 202 -23.52 16.36 -12.10
N ILE A 203 -22.86 15.92 -11.03
CA ILE A 203 -23.21 14.66 -10.35
C ILE A 203 -23.76 14.99 -8.98
N VAL A 204 -24.65 14.13 -8.49
CA VAL A 204 -25.10 14.22 -7.10
C VAL A 204 -23.91 13.81 -6.23
N ALA A 205 -23.43 14.76 -5.43
CA ALA A 205 -22.43 14.53 -4.39
C ALA A 205 -23.04 14.87 -3.03
N LYS A 206 -22.78 14.04 -2.02
CA LYS A 206 -23.24 14.26 -0.65
C LYS A 206 -22.08 14.04 0.31
N PRO A 207 -21.63 15.06 1.05
CA PRO A 207 -20.63 14.88 2.09
C PRO A 207 -21.08 13.83 3.10
N GLY A 208 -20.13 13.07 3.60
CA GLY A 208 -20.36 12.15 4.71
C GLY A 208 -20.42 12.89 6.05
N ASP A 209 -20.79 12.16 7.10
CA ASP A 209 -20.51 12.58 8.47
C ASP A 209 -20.27 11.33 9.33
N TRP A 210 -19.57 11.55 10.44
CA TRP A 210 -19.19 10.50 11.35
C TRP A 210 -20.41 9.87 12.02
N GLY A 211 -20.48 8.54 11.95
CA GLY A 211 -21.33 7.75 12.81
C GLY A 211 -20.86 7.79 14.28
N PRO A 212 -21.66 7.25 15.19
CA PRO A 212 -21.31 7.22 16.61
C PRO A 212 -20.04 6.38 16.86
N TRP A 213 -19.25 6.81 17.83
CA TRP A 213 -18.14 6.00 18.35
C TRP A 213 -18.67 4.70 18.96
N LYS A 214 -18.03 3.60 18.58
CA LYS A 214 -18.23 2.27 19.13
C LYS A 214 -17.01 1.94 19.98
N LEU A 215 -17.21 1.86 21.30
CA LEU A 215 -16.17 1.46 22.23
C LEU A 215 -16.06 -0.06 22.26
N GLY A 216 -14.85 -0.57 22.07
CA GLY A 216 -14.53 -1.98 22.22
C GLY A 216 -14.20 -2.35 23.67
N ASP A 217 -14.18 -3.65 23.93
CA ASP A 217 -13.80 -4.19 25.23
C ASP A 217 -12.34 -3.87 25.57
N CYS A 218 -12.07 -3.74 26.87
CA CYS A 218 -10.70 -3.61 27.39
C CYS A 218 -9.96 -4.92 27.14
N LYS A 219 -8.80 -4.83 26.48
CA LYS A 219 -7.89 -5.93 26.19
C LYS A 219 -6.57 -5.71 26.94
N SER A 220 -5.87 -6.78 27.29
CA SER A 220 -4.56 -6.69 27.95
C SER A 220 -3.71 -7.91 27.61
N GLY A 221 -2.40 -7.71 27.49
CA GLY A 221 -1.42 -8.80 27.42
C GLY A 221 -1.14 -9.46 28.77
N CYS A 222 -1.70 -8.92 29.87
CA CYS A 222 -1.41 -9.32 31.25
C CYS A 222 0.09 -9.31 31.55
N LEU A 223 0.77 -8.24 31.16
CA LEU A 223 2.18 -8.02 31.43
C LEU A 223 2.38 -7.38 32.81
N GLU A 224 3.54 -7.60 33.42
CA GLU A 224 3.91 -6.95 34.68
C GLU A 224 3.89 -5.43 34.53
N LYS A 225 3.45 -4.72 35.60
CA LYS A 225 3.34 -3.25 35.68
C LYS A 225 2.50 -2.57 34.59
N SER A 226 1.87 -3.36 33.73
CA SER A 226 1.17 -2.90 32.54
C SER A 226 -0.33 -2.69 32.79
N LYS A 227 -0.96 -1.95 31.88
CA LYS A 227 -2.40 -1.66 31.84
C LYS A 227 -3.04 -2.39 30.66
N GLY A 228 -4.35 -2.27 30.56
CA GLY A 228 -5.09 -2.67 29.37
C GLY A 228 -5.26 -1.49 28.42
N TYR A 229 -5.78 -1.78 27.25
CA TYR A 229 -6.18 -0.80 26.25
C TYR A 229 -7.60 -1.07 25.74
N GLN A 230 -8.29 0.00 25.36
CA GLN A 230 -9.58 -0.02 24.67
C GLN A 230 -9.46 0.72 23.35
N LYS A 231 -10.04 0.10 22.33
CA LYS A 231 -10.15 0.66 20.99
C LYS A 231 -11.54 1.27 20.85
N ARG A 232 -11.66 2.49 20.32
CA ARG A 232 -12.94 3.03 19.86
C ARG A 232 -12.88 3.38 18.39
N GLU A 233 -13.95 3.05 17.67
CA GLU A 233 -14.05 3.17 16.22
C GLU A 233 -15.32 3.88 15.81
N ARG A 234 -15.25 4.69 14.76
CA ARG A 234 -16.42 5.28 14.10
C ARG A 234 -16.29 5.11 12.60
N LYS A 235 -17.43 5.06 11.91
CA LYS A 235 -17.48 4.92 10.45
C LYS A 235 -18.01 6.21 9.87
N CYS A 236 -17.50 6.61 8.71
CA CYS A 236 -18.04 7.72 7.94
C CYS A 236 -19.34 7.27 7.24
N ASN A 237 -20.45 7.25 7.98
CA ASN A 237 -21.68 6.60 7.54
C ASN A 237 -22.99 7.24 8.02
N ASN A 238 -22.94 8.47 8.55
CA ASN A 238 -24.13 9.13 9.10
C ASN A 238 -24.30 10.59 8.62
N PRO A 239 -24.49 10.86 7.32
CA PRO A 239 -24.71 9.90 6.24
C PRO A 239 -23.39 9.38 5.64
N PRO A 240 -23.42 8.27 4.86
CA PRO A 240 -22.26 7.85 4.10
C PRO A 240 -21.96 8.85 2.98
N PRO A 241 -20.68 9.13 2.70
CA PRO A 241 -20.29 10.00 1.61
C PRO A 241 -20.70 9.38 0.27
N PHE A 242 -21.18 10.22 -0.64
CA PHE A 242 -21.58 9.80 -1.98
C PHE A 242 -20.89 10.68 -3.01
N ASN A 243 -20.05 10.07 -3.86
CA ASN A 243 -19.28 10.74 -4.92
C ASN A 243 -18.48 11.97 -4.46
N THR A 244 -17.96 11.94 -3.23
CA THR A 244 -17.10 12.99 -2.67
C THR A 244 -16.29 12.46 -1.49
N ASP A 245 -15.11 13.02 -1.27
CA ASP A 245 -14.25 12.72 -0.11
C ASP A 245 -14.54 13.65 1.09
N LYS A 246 -15.52 14.54 0.99
CA LYS A 246 -15.83 15.57 2.01
C LYS A 246 -16.68 15.02 3.16
N GLY A 247 -16.45 15.54 4.36
CA GLY A 247 -17.40 15.51 5.49
C GLY A 247 -17.00 14.70 6.73
N CYS A 248 -16.04 13.77 6.62
CA CYS A 248 -15.55 12.97 7.76
C CYS A 248 -14.12 13.34 8.13
N GLU A 249 -13.95 14.52 8.74
CA GLU A 249 -12.64 15.03 9.14
C GLU A 249 -12.20 14.47 10.50
N GLY A 250 -10.91 14.17 10.63
CA GLY A 250 -10.30 13.60 11.84
C GLY A 250 -10.26 12.07 11.87
N PRO A 251 -9.86 11.45 13.00
CA PRO A 251 -9.57 10.02 13.04
C PRO A 251 -10.84 9.15 13.03
N SER A 252 -10.78 8.01 12.34
CA SER A 252 -11.81 6.94 12.36
C SER A 252 -11.67 6.01 13.57
N TYR A 253 -10.52 6.06 14.26
CA TYR A 253 -10.08 5.06 15.21
C TYR A 253 -9.20 5.70 16.31
N GLN A 254 -9.32 5.25 17.57
CA GLN A 254 -8.52 5.75 18.70
C GLN A 254 -8.24 4.67 19.77
N HIS A 255 -7.08 4.78 20.42
CA HIS A 255 -6.68 3.97 21.59
C HIS A 255 -6.81 4.76 22.89
N THR A 256 -7.23 4.07 23.96
CA THR A 256 -7.26 4.62 25.33
C THR A 256 -6.82 3.56 26.32
N LEU A 257 -6.12 3.96 27.38
CA LEU A 257 -5.73 3.04 28.45
C LEU A 257 -6.92 2.70 29.36
N CYS A 258 -6.98 1.46 29.83
CA CYS A 258 -7.98 0.97 30.75
C CYS A 258 -7.37 0.10 31.86
N LYS A 259 -8.10 -0.07 32.96
CA LYS A 259 -7.67 -0.94 34.07
C LYS A 259 -7.84 -2.41 33.68
N ASP A 260 -6.77 -3.18 33.70
CA ASP A 260 -6.78 -4.61 33.36
C ASP A 260 -7.00 -5.56 34.55
N SER A 261 -7.19 -5.03 35.77
CA SER A 261 -7.24 -5.82 37.00
C SER A 261 -8.31 -6.92 37.00
N LYS A 262 -9.44 -6.70 36.33
CA LYS A 262 -10.50 -7.71 36.17
C LYS A 262 -10.14 -8.76 35.11
N ILE A 263 -9.46 -8.37 34.04
CA ILE A 263 -9.08 -9.22 32.91
C ILE A 263 -7.96 -10.18 33.33
N CYS A 264 -6.96 -9.64 34.03
CA CYS A 264 -5.76 -10.36 34.42
C CYS A 264 -5.84 -10.94 35.85
N LYS A 265 -7.03 -11.03 36.44
CA LYS A 265 -7.23 -11.51 37.82
C LYS A 265 -6.75 -12.95 38.02
N PHE A 266 -7.01 -13.81 37.03
CA PHE A 266 -6.70 -15.25 37.08
C PHE A 266 -5.51 -15.63 36.21
N ASN A 267 -4.98 -14.70 35.42
CA ASN A 267 -3.84 -14.95 34.55
C ASN A 267 -2.56 -14.61 35.30
N LYS A 268 -1.60 -15.53 35.31
CA LYS A 268 -0.24 -15.21 35.75
C LYS A 268 0.28 -14.08 34.86
N ARG A 269 0.70 -12.97 35.46
CA ARG A 269 1.34 -11.90 34.70
C ARG A 269 2.68 -12.39 34.14
N LYS A 270 2.93 -12.06 32.88
CA LYS A 270 4.18 -12.39 32.19
C LYS A 270 5.14 -11.22 32.27
N THR A 271 6.42 -11.51 32.28
CA THR A 271 7.46 -10.51 31.99
C THR A 271 7.42 -10.13 30.52
N ALA A 272 7.95 -8.96 30.16
CA ALA A 272 8.07 -8.55 28.76
C ALA A 272 8.92 -9.54 27.94
N ILE A 273 9.96 -10.12 28.54
CA ILE A 273 10.84 -11.12 27.91
C ILE A 273 10.07 -12.41 27.59
N GLU A 274 9.25 -12.92 28.52
CA GLU A 274 8.44 -14.13 28.28
C GLU A 274 7.45 -13.91 27.13
N TYR A 275 6.73 -12.78 27.12
CA TYR A 275 5.80 -12.45 26.05
C TYR A 275 6.49 -12.27 24.70
N ALA A 276 7.59 -11.51 24.67
CA ALA A 276 8.38 -11.30 23.46
C ALA A 276 8.90 -12.64 22.92
N SER A 277 9.44 -13.51 23.78
CA SER A 277 9.96 -14.82 23.37
C SER A 277 8.88 -15.72 22.76
N GLU A 278 7.67 -15.70 23.31
CA GLU A 278 6.52 -16.42 22.72
C GLU A 278 6.18 -15.89 21.32
N LYS A 279 6.15 -14.56 21.16
CA LYS A 279 5.88 -13.91 19.87
C LYS A 279 6.99 -14.17 18.85
N CYS A 280 8.25 -14.12 19.26
CA CYS A 280 9.38 -14.43 18.38
C CYS A 280 9.33 -15.86 17.84
N ARG A 281 8.91 -16.83 18.65
CA ARG A 281 8.67 -18.19 18.18
C ARG A 281 7.54 -18.29 17.16
N ASP A 282 6.51 -17.45 17.28
CA ASP A 282 5.44 -17.37 16.28
C ASP A 282 5.92 -16.68 14.99
N PHE A 283 6.70 -15.60 15.10
CA PHE A 283 7.28 -14.90 13.96
C PHE A 283 8.27 -15.79 13.19
N ALA A 284 9.08 -16.58 13.88
CA ALA A 284 10.04 -17.51 13.28
C ALA A 284 9.40 -18.62 12.43
N LYS A 285 8.07 -18.85 12.53
CA LYS A 285 7.34 -19.75 11.62
C LYS A 285 7.17 -19.15 10.23
N MET A 286 7.20 -17.83 10.13
CA MET A 286 7.01 -17.06 8.89
C MET A 286 8.35 -16.50 8.38
N LEU A 287 9.31 -16.26 9.28
CA LEU A 287 10.58 -15.58 9.02
C LEU A 287 11.76 -16.50 9.43
N PRO A 288 12.31 -17.30 8.50
CA PRO A 288 13.36 -18.28 8.79
C PRO A 288 14.67 -17.70 9.35
N GLU A 289 14.92 -16.41 9.13
CA GLU A 289 16.07 -15.65 9.65
C GLU A 289 16.03 -15.42 11.17
N LEU A 290 14.87 -15.61 11.80
CA LEU A 290 14.70 -15.53 13.24
C LEU A 290 15.05 -16.87 13.90
N ASP A 291 15.71 -16.81 15.07
CA ASP A 291 15.95 -17.98 15.89
C ASP A 291 14.66 -18.37 16.63
N SER A 292 14.03 -19.47 16.20
CA SER A 292 12.82 -20.02 16.83
C SER A 292 12.97 -20.39 18.33
N LYS A 293 14.21 -20.54 18.82
CA LYS A 293 14.54 -20.80 20.23
C LYS A 293 15.14 -19.58 20.93
N GLY A 294 15.33 -18.49 20.20
CA GLY A 294 15.88 -17.25 20.70
C GLY A 294 14.93 -16.56 21.69
N ALA A 295 15.51 -15.91 22.70
CA ALA A 295 14.74 -15.04 23.58
C ALA A 295 14.31 -13.79 22.82
N GLY A 296 13.14 -13.25 23.18
CA GLY A 296 12.69 -11.94 22.75
C GLY A 296 13.13 -10.85 23.73
N LEU A 297 13.14 -9.61 23.25
CA LEU A 297 13.58 -8.43 23.99
C LEU A 297 12.59 -7.26 23.82
N GLN A 298 12.40 -6.51 24.91
CA GLN A 298 11.83 -5.16 24.89
C GLN A 298 13.00 -4.17 24.97
N SER A 299 13.16 -3.32 23.95
CA SER A 299 14.24 -2.32 23.97
C SER A 299 13.92 -1.23 25.01
N PRO A 300 14.92 -0.51 25.54
CA PRO A 300 14.67 0.70 26.32
C PRO A 300 13.95 1.78 25.50
N HIS A 301 13.29 2.70 26.20
CA HIS A 301 12.69 3.89 25.59
C HIS A 301 13.74 4.82 25.00
N GLU A 302 13.43 5.40 23.84
CA GLU A 302 14.21 6.43 23.17
C GLU A 302 13.31 7.58 22.72
N TYR A 303 13.70 8.82 23.03
CA TYR A 303 12.89 10.00 22.68
C TYR A 303 12.77 10.24 21.18
N ASN A 304 13.78 9.85 20.39
CA ASN A 304 13.76 10.02 18.94
C ASN A 304 13.09 8.85 18.21
N ARG A 305 12.84 7.73 18.91
CA ARG A 305 12.27 6.50 18.35
C ARG A 305 11.32 5.88 19.36
N LEU A 306 10.17 6.53 19.53
CA LEU A 306 9.22 6.22 20.60
C LEU A 306 8.69 4.78 20.53
N TRP A 307 8.72 4.16 19.35
CA TRP A 307 8.36 2.77 19.12
C TRP A 307 9.30 1.73 19.74
N MET A 308 10.56 2.08 20.04
CA MET A 308 11.60 1.12 20.47
C MET A 308 11.17 0.31 21.69
N GLY A 309 10.56 0.98 22.68
CA GLY A 309 10.07 0.34 23.91
C GLY A 309 8.80 -0.50 23.74
N CYS A 310 8.18 -0.45 22.56
CA CYS A 310 6.90 -1.09 22.27
C CYS A 310 6.97 -2.09 21.11
N ALA A 311 8.06 -2.10 20.34
CA ALA A 311 8.33 -3.14 19.36
C ALA A 311 8.89 -4.41 20.03
N ILE A 312 8.58 -5.56 19.43
CA ILE A 312 9.14 -6.85 19.85
C ILE A 312 10.41 -7.11 19.04
N PHE A 313 11.52 -7.29 19.74
CA PHE A 313 12.80 -7.64 19.14
C PHE A 313 13.08 -9.12 19.32
N CYS A 314 13.38 -9.81 18.23
CA CYS A 314 13.62 -11.24 18.19
C CYS A 314 15.06 -11.54 17.85
N ARG A 315 15.65 -12.51 18.55
CA ARG A 315 17.01 -12.92 18.25
C ARG A 315 17.09 -13.52 16.85
N SER A 316 18.06 -13.07 16.06
CA SER A 316 18.39 -13.63 14.75
C SER A 316 19.27 -14.86 14.89
N GLN A 317 19.41 -15.64 13.81
CA GLN A 317 20.37 -16.75 13.74
C GLN A 317 21.83 -16.29 13.96
N GLU A 318 22.14 -15.02 13.68
CA GLU A 318 23.47 -14.42 13.87
C GLU A 318 23.69 -13.93 15.31
N GLY A 319 22.66 -14.00 16.16
CA GLY A 319 22.72 -13.62 17.57
C GLY A 319 22.48 -12.13 17.87
N SER A 320 22.30 -11.29 16.84
CA SER A 320 21.72 -9.94 16.95
C SER A 320 20.22 -10.02 17.25
N TYR A 321 19.57 -8.89 17.53
CA TYR A 321 18.12 -8.82 17.63
C TYR A 321 17.55 -8.00 16.47
N TYR A 322 16.39 -8.39 15.97
CA TYR A 322 15.70 -7.76 14.86
C TYR A 322 14.21 -7.63 15.17
N THR A 323 13.59 -6.49 14.82
CA THR A 323 12.14 -6.36 14.87
C THR A 323 11.54 -6.44 13.44
N PRO A 324 10.75 -7.49 13.13
CA PRO A 324 10.22 -7.71 11.78
C PRO A 324 8.99 -6.83 11.49
N ARG A 325 9.14 -5.51 11.66
CA ARG A 325 8.04 -4.55 11.52
C ARG A 325 7.57 -4.40 10.07
N ILE A 326 8.45 -4.65 9.09
CA ILE A 326 8.18 -4.40 7.67
C ILE A 326 7.54 -5.62 7.02
N GLU A 327 8.04 -6.82 7.31
CA GLU A 327 7.55 -8.07 6.76
C GLU A 327 6.16 -8.44 7.30
N LEU A 328 5.89 -8.09 8.56
CA LEU A 328 4.63 -8.44 9.22
C LEU A 328 3.53 -7.37 9.04
N ASN A 329 3.90 -6.16 8.60
CA ASN A 329 3.01 -4.99 8.48
C ASN A 329 1.70 -5.28 7.72
N ASP A 330 1.81 -6.02 6.62
CA ASP A 330 0.70 -6.29 5.70
C ASP A 330 0.06 -7.68 5.91
N LEU A 331 0.58 -8.49 6.86
CA LEU A 331 0.10 -9.84 7.17
C LEU A 331 -0.97 -9.88 8.26
N GLY A 332 -1.33 -8.74 8.85
CA GLY A 332 -2.24 -8.68 9.99
C GLY A 332 -1.64 -9.30 11.27
N VAL A 333 -0.31 -9.41 11.32
CA VAL A 333 0.44 -9.88 12.48
C VAL A 333 1.07 -8.65 13.14
N ASP A 334 0.76 -8.42 14.41
CA ASP A 334 1.24 -7.26 15.16
C ASP A 334 2.65 -7.54 15.73
N PRO A 335 3.72 -6.86 15.25
CA PRO A 335 5.10 -7.02 15.72
C PRO A 335 5.38 -6.24 17.01
N TYR A 336 4.36 -5.68 17.65
CA TYR A 336 4.49 -4.86 18.85
C TYR A 336 3.94 -5.57 20.09
N PHE A 337 4.38 -5.08 21.25
CA PHE A 337 3.70 -5.37 22.50
C PHE A 337 2.29 -4.78 22.46
N PRO A 338 1.29 -5.42 23.12
CA PRO A 338 -0.05 -4.86 23.22
C PRO A 338 0.00 -3.45 23.83
N ASP A 339 -0.86 -2.55 23.38
CA ASP A 339 -1.00 -1.26 24.05
C ASP A 339 -1.34 -1.44 25.53
N GLY A 340 -0.93 -0.48 26.35
CA GLY A 340 -0.94 -0.58 27.80
C GLY A 340 0.26 -1.31 28.39
N THR A 341 1.14 -1.93 27.57
CA THR A 341 2.42 -2.46 28.05
C THR A 341 3.27 -1.34 28.64
N TRP A 342 3.77 -1.53 29.87
CA TRP A 342 4.71 -0.60 30.49
C TRP A 342 6.05 -0.62 29.74
N CYS A 343 6.60 0.54 29.41
CA CYS A 343 7.80 0.65 28.58
C CYS A 343 8.89 1.55 29.17
N HIS A 344 8.55 2.50 30.06
CA HIS A 344 9.53 3.38 30.68
C HIS A 344 9.01 4.00 31.99
N HIS A 345 9.93 4.51 32.79
CA HIS A 345 9.62 5.32 33.96
C HIS A 345 10.67 6.42 34.11
N GLU A 346 10.22 7.66 34.19
CA GLU A 346 11.08 8.82 34.37
C GLU A 346 10.38 9.88 35.23
N ASN A 347 11.10 10.52 36.15
CA ASN A 347 10.61 11.66 36.92
C ASN A 347 9.26 11.41 37.66
N GLY A 348 9.03 10.18 38.12
CA GLY A 348 7.79 9.80 38.81
C GLY A 348 6.60 9.55 37.88
N GLN A 349 6.83 9.53 36.56
CA GLN A 349 5.81 9.27 35.55
C GLN A 349 6.07 7.95 34.83
N ASP A 350 5.05 7.10 34.77
CA ASP A 350 5.08 5.88 33.97
C ASP A 350 4.69 6.14 32.52
N TYR A 351 5.33 5.39 31.63
CA TYR A 351 5.07 5.38 30.20
C TYR A 351 4.52 4.01 29.79
N TYR A 352 3.59 4.05 28.85
CA TYR A 352 2.90 2.88 28.34
C TYR A 352 2.85 2.92 26.81
N CYS A 353 2.83 1.74 26.20
CA CYS A 353 2.58 1.60 24.78
C CYS A 353 1.18 2.10 24.45
N ASN A 354 1.08 3.05 23.54
CA ASN A 354 -0.17 3.60 23.07
C ASN A 354 -0.02 3.92 21.59
N ASN A 355 -0.79 3.23 20.76
CA ASN A 355 -0.62 3.23 19.30
C ASN A 355 0.80 2.81 18.90
N HIS A 356 1.34 1.79 19.57
CA HIS A 356 2.70 1.27 19.37
C HIS A 356 3.85 2.22 19.76
N HIS A 357 3.59 3.41 20.29
CA HIS A 357 4.61 4.32 20.82
C HIS A 357 4.66 4.30 22.35
N CYS A 358 5.86 4.39 22.91
CA CYS A 358 6.08 4.49 24.35
C CYS A 358 5.84 5.93 24.82
N LEU A 359 4.62 6.19 25.31
CA LEU A 359 4.14 7.53 25.64
C LEU A 359 3.80 7.67 27.12
N PRO A 360 3.89 8.88 27.70
CA PRO A 360 3.52 9.10 29.09
C PRO A 360 2.04 8.76 29.35
N GLU A 361 1.70 8.23 30.53
CA GLU A 361 0.34 7.75 30.84
C GLU A 361 -0.78 8.76 30.52
N ASN A 362 -0.54 10.04 30.80
CA ASN A 362 -1.53 11.12 30.64
C ASN A 362 -1.53 11.72 29.23
N PHE A 363 -0.78 11.15 28.28
CA PHE A 363 -0.71 11.66 26.92
C PHE A 363 -1.99 11.33 26.15
N ASP A 364 -2.71 12.39 25.76
CA ASP A 364 -3.96 12.28 25.01
C ASP A 364 -3.71 12.38 23.50
N VAL A 365 -3.45 11.23 22.87
CA VAL A 365 -3.25 11.10 21.41
C VAL A 365 -4.47 11.66 20.65
N SER A 366 -5.68 11.57 21.22
CA SER A 366 -6.91 11.99 20.54
C SER A 366 -7.01 13.51 20.31
N LYS A 367 -6.37 14.32 21.16
CA LYS A 367 -6.31 15.78 21.02
C LYS A 367 -5.19 16.25 20.09
N ASN A 368 -4.23 15.36 19.82
CA ASN A 368 -3.07 15.62 18.98
C ASN A 368 -3.03 14.64 17.81
N TRP A 369 -4.17 14.37 17.18
CA TRP A 369 -4.28 13.43 16.04
C TRP A 369 -3.40 13.84 14.86
N PHE A 370 -3.08 15.13 14.73
CA PHE A 370 -2.13 15.63 13.73
C PHE A 370 -0.69 15.19 14.02
N LEU A 371 -0.37 14.73 15.23
CA LEU A 371 0.93 14.15 15.57
C LEU A 371 1.07 12.70 15.07
N ASP A 372 0.02 12.00 14.63
CA ASP A 372 0.19 10.72 13.91
C ASP A 372 1.06 10.90 12.66
N TYR A 373 1.05 12.10 12.05
CA TYR A 373 1.97 12.44 10.96
C TYR A 373 3.42 12.63 11.39
N TRP A 374 3.65 13.00 12.66
CA TRP A 374 4.98 13.24 13.23
C TRP A 374 5.58 11.99 13.87
N PHE A 375 4.74 11.01 14.22
CA PHE A 375 5.16 9.75 14.84
C PHE A 375 5.21 8.57 13.85
N ASP A 376 4.94 8.80 12.56
CA ASP A 376 5.09 7.77 11.54
C ASP A 376 6.58 7.52 11.27
N ASP A 377 7.13 6.52 11.95
CA ASP A 377 8.55 6.17 11.87
C ASP A 377 8.98 5.68 10.48
N PHE A 378 8.02 5.44 9.57
CA PHE A 378 8.23 4.91 8.24
C PHE A 378 7.61 5.81 7.17
N ASP A 379 8.17 7.00 6.95
CA ASP A 379 7.78 7.83 5.80
C ASP A 379 8.41 7.34 4.49
N PHE A 380 8.18 6.07 4.14
CA PHE A 380 8.62 5.47 2.89
C PHE A 380 7.59 4.47 2.37
N PRO A 381 7.63 4.12 1.06
CA PRO A 381 6.59 3.30 0.47
C PRO A 381 6.73 1.82 0.86
N GLN A 382 5.59 1.20 1.11
CA GLN A 382 5.45 -0.18 1.58
C GLN A 382 4.88 -1.12 0.52
N ASN A 383 4.74 -0.65 -0.74
CA ASN A 383 4.37 -1.47 -1.88
C ASN A 383 5.28 -2.70 -2.00
N ALA A 384 4.79 -3.76 -2.63
CA ALA A 384 5.64 -4.88 -3.00
C ALA A 384 6.80 -4.38 -3.86
N LEU A 385 8.02 -4.87 -3.59
CA LEU A 385 9.22 -4.60 -4.37
C LEU A 385 9.43 -5.72 -5.40
N PRO A 386 10.19 -5.48 -6.49
CA PRO A 386 10.49 -6.51 -7.47
C PRO A 386 11.41 -7.58 -6.86
N ASP A 387 12.36 -7.16 -6.02
CA ASP A 387 13.27 -8.00 -5.23
C ASP A 387 13.28 -7.61 -3.74
N GLY A 388 13.23 -8.61 -2.87
CA GLY A 388 13.32 -8.42 -1.41
C GLY A 388 12.05 -7.85 -0.76
N VAL A 389 12.10 -7.73 0.57
CA VAL A 389 10.97 -7.28 1.40
C VAL A 389 11.35 -6.06 2.23
N VAL A 390 12.59 -6.02 2.68
CA VAL A 390 13.16 -4.96 3.52
C VAL A 390 14.36 -4.36 2.79
N PRO A 391 14.38 -3.04 2.55
CA PRO A 391 15.57 -2.37 2.02
C PRO A 391 16.79 -2.67 2.91
N SER A 392 17.93 -3.00 2.30
CA SER A 392 19.17 -3.37 3.02
C SER A 392 19.56 -2.34 4.06
N ASP A 393 19.40 -1.07 3.71
CA ASP A 393 19.85 0.07 4.50
C ASP A 393 18.96 0.29 5.74
N LEU A 394 17.73 -0.21 5.72
CA LEU A 394 16.80 -0.12 6.84
C LEU A 394 17.03 -1.20 7.90
N LYS A 395 17.64 -2.34 7.52
CA LYS A 395 17.81 -3.47 8.43
C LYS A 395 18.61 -3.10 9.69
N PRO A 396 19.72 -2.33 9.64
CA PRO A 396 20.42 -1.85 10.84
C PRO A 396 19.57 -0.97 11.77
N PHE A 397 18.68 -0.13 11.22
CA PHE A 397 17.77 0.72 12.02
C PHE A 397 16.78 -0.09 12.86
N LEU A 398 16.35 -1.22 12.32
CA LEU A 398 15.42 -2.17 12.93
C LEU A 398 16.12 -3.23 13.80
N SER A 399 17.43 -3.12 13.97
CA SER A 399 18.25 -4.13 14.62
C SER A 399 18.98 -3.60 15.86
N LEU A 400 19.17 -4.50 16.83
CA LEU A 400 20.02 -4.29 17.99
C LEU A 400 21.18 -5.28 17.94
N GLY A 401 22.33 -4.89 18.47
CA GLY A 401 23.44 -5.81 18.72
C GLY A 401 23.07 -6.86 19.75
N SER A 402 23.94 -7.87 19.91
CA SER A 402 23.79 -8.92 20.94
C SER A 402 23.76 -8.37 22.38
N ASN A 403 24.26 -7.14 22.57
CA ASN A 403 24.20 -6.39 23.83
C ASN A 403 22.88 -5.61 24.04
N GLY A 404 21.92 -5.73 23.12
CA GLY A 404 20.63 -5.04 23.18
C GLY A 404 20.69 -3.55 22.85
N LYS A 405 21.82 -3.04 22.33
CA LYS A 405 21.93 -1.63 21.89
C LYS A 405 21.62 -1.51 20.39
N PRO A 406 21.00 -0.41 19.95
CA PRO A 406 20.73 -0.17 18.53
C PRO A 406 21.99 -0.23 17.68
N LEU A 407 21.92 -0.86 16.51
CA LEU A 407 23.01 -0.84 15.54
C LEU A 407 23.10 0.50 14.81
N GLN A 408 21.95 1.13 14.57
CA GLN A 408 21.84 2.46 14.00
C GLN A 408 20.67 3.20 14.65
N THR A 409 20.84 4.51 14.83
CA THR A 409 19.87 5.41 15.49
C THR A 409 19.34 6.49 14.55
N ASP A 410 20.13 6.86 13.54
CA ASP A 410 19.74 7.85 12.55
C ASP A 410 18.66 7.28 11.64
N SER A 411 17.68 8.10 11.27
CA SER A 411 16.60 7.80 10.33
C SER A 411 16.88 8.31 8.91
N ASP A 412 18.01 9.00 8.66
CA ASP A 412 18.46 9.46 7.34
C ASP A 412 18.90 8.29 6.44
N PHE A 413 17.97 7.38 6.19
CA PHE A 413 18.06 6.42 5.11
C PHE A 413 17.37 7.03 3.92
N HIS A 414 18.14 7.35 2.88
CA HIS A 414 17.57 7.48 1.56
C HIS A 414 17.06 6.10 1.16
N VAL A 415 15.77 5.83 1.39
CA VAL A 415 15.15 4.60 0.88
C VAL A 415 15.26 4.67 -0.63
N HIS A 416 16.26 3.96 -1.17
CA HIS A 416 16.41 3.80 -2.60
C HIS A 416 15.19 3.04 -3.10
N LEU A 417 14.23 3.80 -3.64
CA LEU A 417 13.13 3.21 -4.38
C LEU A 417 13.72 2.43 -5.56
N PRO A 418 13.17 1.25 -5.88
CA PRO A 418 13.58 0.54 -7.08
C PRO A 418 13.49 1.47 -8.27
N LYS A 419 14.47 1.40 -9.16
CA LYS A 419 14.43 2.12 -10.42
C LYS A 419 13.33 1.51 -11.28
N GLU A 420 12.80 2.26 -12.24
CA GLU A 420 11.86 1.71 -13.21
C GLU A 420 12.43 0.50 -13.94
N GLU A 421 13.75 0.50 -14.19
CA GLU A 421 14.49 -0.62 -14.78
C GLU A 421 14.35 -1.94 -13.99
N ASP A 422 14.19 -1.86 -12.65
CA ASP A 422 13.99 -3.03 -11.78
C ASP A 422 12.60 -3.66 -11.97
N TRP A 423 11.70 -2.95 -12.65
CA TRP A 423 10.33 -3.38 -12.97
C TRP A 423 10.14 -3.79 -14.44
N GLU A 424 11.21 -3.81 -15.24
CA GLU A 424 11.13 -4.19 -16.65
C GLU A 424 10.84 -5.68 -16.84
N THR A 425 9.88 -6.00 -17.71
CA THR A 425 9.56 -7.40 -18.04
C THR A 425 9.28 -7.60 -19.53
N LYS A 426 9.28 -8.86 -19.96
CA LYS A 426 8.69 -9.28 -21.23
C LYS A 426 7.30 -9.85 -20.96
N ASP A 427 6.31 -9.01 -21.15
CA ASP A 427 4.87 -9.25 -21.00
C ASP A 427 4.17 -9.52 -22.35
N TYR A 428 4.93 -9.84 -23.40
CA TYR A 428 4.33 -10.24 -24.67
C TYR A 428 4.98 -11.43 -25.36
N ILE A 429 4.15 -12.09 -26.17
CA ILE A 429 4.55 -13.19 -27.06
C ILE A 429 4.45 -12.70 -28.50
N LEU A 430 5.54 -12.85 -29.25
CA LEU A 430 5.51 -12.65 -30.70
C LEU A 430 4.97 -13.92 -31.36
N LEU A 431 3.98 -13.74 -32.25
CA LEU A 431 3.49 -14.84 -33.07
C LEU A 431 4.56 -15.20 -34.12
N PRO A 432 4.72 -16.50 -34.47
CA PRO A 432 5.52 -16.91 -35.63
C PRO A 432 5.00 -16.22 -36.90
N ASP A 433 5.87 -16.00 -37.87
CA ASP A 433 5.44 -15.44 -39.17
C ASP A 433 4.34 -16.32 -39.77
N MET A 434 3.27 -15.71 -40.26
CA MET A 434 2.12 -16.42 -40.86
C MET A 434 2.47 -17.21 -42.14
N HIS A 435 3.72 -17.16 -42.60
CA HIS A 435 4.22 -18.05 -43.66
C HIS A 435 4.68 -19.42 -43.15
N GLU A 436 4.75 -19.62 -41.83
CA GLU A 436 5.15 -20.87 -41.18
C GLU A 436 4.02 -21.54 -40.36
N MET A 437 2.81 -20.98 -40.38
CA MET A 437 1.57 -21.57 -39.82
C MET A 437 0.56 -21.86 -40.93
#